data_AF-A0A2A3MAT2-F1
#
_entry.id   AF-A0A2A3MAT2-F1
#
_cell.length_a   1.000
_cell.length_b   1.000
_cell.length_c   1.000
_cell.angle_alpha   90.00
_cell.angle_beta   90.00
_cell.angle_gamma   90.00
#
_symmetry.space_group_name_H-M   'P 1'
#
loop_
_entity.id
_entity.type
_entity.pdbx_description
1 polymer ?
#
loop_
_entity_poly.entity_id
_entity_poly.type
_entity_poly.pdbx_seq_one_letter_code
_entity_poly.pdbx_strand_id
1 'polypeptide(L)'
;MYQTQSYENAAQNSTIAAPWVSTPNQQQFMAGGDWAIVHSPTMSSLEIAELTGKNHADVMRDIRKMLGELEAVDQSKFADTYTDSLQRVQPCYKLPRRETDILLTGYSIPMRAVVIDRWHELEAEYKVGSLALPNSLSGALNLACVLAYKVETLEQQLTEDAEKVDFYNKVYECDNLLNPTKASKLLDTGRTHFLEYLRDHKILMSRPHQQNMPYQRYLDAGYFEVKLGMYKNAKTGVVELKALPLLTGKGFTWLQKYIAMNGRDGL
;
A
#
# COMPACT_ATOMS: atom_id res chain seq x y z
N MET A 1 -68.23 47.61 35.17
CA MET A 1 -66.93 48.24 34.83
C MET A 1 -65.91 47.76 35.84
N TYR A 2 -65.04 46.83 35.45
CA TYR A 2 -63.85 46.46 36.22
C TYR A 2 -62.72 46.05 35.26
N GLN A 3 -61.52 46.31 35.75
CA GLN A 3 -60.20 46.38 35.12
C GLN A 3 -59.61 45.06 34.62
N THR A 4 -58.75 45.23 33.60
CA THR A 4 -57.48 44.55 33.27
C THR A 4 -57.03 43.31 34.06
N GLN A 5 -56.58 42.26 33.33
CA GLN A 5 -55.20 41.75 33.43
C GLN A 5 -54.85 40.77 32.29
N SER A 6 -53.70 41.04 31.68
CA SER A 6 -52.90 40.24 30.75
C SER A 6 -52.15 39.11 31.46
N TYR A 7 -52.08 37.89 30.90
CA TYR A 7 -50.92 36.95 30.97
C TYR A 7 -51.09 35.91 29.82
N GLU A 8 -50.25 35.97 28.79
CA GLU A 8 -49.13 35.04 28.52
C GLU A 8 -49.52 33.56 28.40
N ASN A 9 -49.52 33.04 27.18
CA ASN A 9 -49.46 31.59 26.93
C ASN A 9 -48.32 31.26 25.97
N ALA A 10 -47.39 30.48 26.52
CA ALA A 10 -46.16 30.00 25.94
C ALA A 10 -46.42 29.03 24.78
N ALA A 11 -45.85 29.32 23.62
CA ALA A 11 -45.70 28.36 22.54
C ALA A 11 -44.59 27.37 22.92
N GLN A 12 -44.96 26.18 23.36
CA GLN A 12 -44.08 25.02 23.40
C GLN A 12 -43.84 24.56 21.96
N ASN A 13 -42.64 24.82 21.43
CA ASN A 13 -42.16 24.10 20.26
C ASN A 13 -40.87 23.38 20.65
N SER A 14 -40.92 22.05 20.59
CA SER A 14 -39.90 21.12 21.02
C SER A 14 -38.66 21.17 20.12
N THR A 15 -37.58 21.68 20.67
CA THR A 15 -36.22 21.66 20.11
C THR A 15 -35.70 20.22 20.05
N ILE A 16 -35.68 19.61 18.86
CA ILE A 16 -34.80 18.48 18.56
C ILE A 16 -33.46 19.10 18.11
N ALA A 17 -32.49 19.07 19.03
CA ALA A 17 -31.15 19.59 18.81
C ALA A 17 -30.37 18.69 17.84
N ALA A 18 -30.00 19.21 16.67
CA ALA A 18 -28.95 18.66 15.82
C ALA A 18 -27.64 19.43 16.08
N PRO A 19 -26.56 18.81 16.58
CA PRO A 19 -25.33 19.50 16.91
C PRO A 19 -24.44 19.59 15.66
N TRP A 20 -24.66 20.60 14.81
CA TRP A 20 -23.62 21.02 13.86
C TRP A 20 -22.65 21.95 14.59
N VAL A 21 -21.72 21.34 15.33
CA VAL A 21 -20.54 22.06 15.83
C VAL A 21 -19.68 22.39 14.62
N SER A 22 -19.64 23.68 14.29
CA SER A 22 -18.67 24.27 13.37
C SER A 22 -17.26 24.04 13.95
N THR A 23 -16.47 23.19 13.32
CA THR A 23 -15.02 23.15 13.53
C THR A 23 -14.32 23.62 12.26
N PRO A 24 -13.55 24.72 12.30
CA PRO A 24 -12.65 25.08 11.22
C PRO A 24 -11.37 24.26 11.38
N ASN A 25 -11.35 23.02 10.88
CA ASN A 25 -10.10 22.29 10.71
C ASN A 25 -10.20 21.25 9.59
N GLN A 26 -10.18 21.71 8.35
CA GLN A 26 -10.14 20.88 7.14
C GLN A 26 -8.70 20.74 6.58
N GLN A 27 -7.68 20.82 7.44
CA GLN A 27 -6.27 20.71 7.02
C GLN A 27 -5.44 19.86 7.98
N GLN A 28 -5.84 18.61 8.22
CA GLN A 28 -4.90 17.60 8.72
C GLN A 28 -5.37 16.15 8.54
N PHE A 29 -5.51 15.72 7.29
CA PHE A 29 -5.55 14.29 6.93
C PHE A 29 -4.69 14.06 5.69
N MET A 30 -3.38 14.22 5.85
CA MET A 30 -2.36 13.90 4.83
C MET A 30 -1.18 13.22 5.54
N ALA A 31 -1.34 11.95 5.91
CA ALA A 31 -0.23 11.08 6.25
C ALA A 31 -0.63 9.63 5.96
N GLY A 32 -0.12 9.08 4.85
CA GLY A 32 -0.15 7.63 4.59
C GLY A 32 -1.32 7.15 3.74
N GLY A 33 -1.32 7.49 2.46
CA GLY A 33 -2.15 6.83 1.45
C GLY A 33 -1.78 7.39 0.09
N ASP A 34 -1.41 6.52 -0.85
CA ASP A 34 -1.28 6.85 -2.26
C ASP A 34 -2.64 7.36 -2.75
N TRP A 35 -2.90 8.65 -2.57
CA TRP A 35 -3.91 9.33 -3.34
C TRP A 35 -3.39 9.25 -4.77
N ALA A 36 -4.05 8.46 -5.61
CA ALA A 36 -3.79 8.49 -7.04
C ALA A 36 -3.80 9.96 -7.43
N ILE A 37 -2.62 10.52 -7.74
CA ILE A 37 -2.52 11.85 -8.29
C ILE A 37 -3.42 11.79 -9.52
N VAL A 38 -4.53 12.50 -9.47
CA VAL A 38 -5.43 12.68 -10.61
C VAL A 38 -4.60 13.50 -11.58
N HIS A 39 -3.82 12.82 -12.41
CA HIS A 39 -2.92 13.43 -13.36
C HIS A 39 -3.80 14.05 -14.44
N SER A 40 -4.09 15.34 -14.33
CA SER A 40 -4.78 16.08 -15.38
C SER A 40 -4.08 15.82 -16.72
N PRO A 41 -4.84 15.60 -17.81
CA PRO A 41 -4.25 15.38 -19.13
C PRO A 41 -3.35 16.57 -19.49
N THR A 42 -2.16 16.25 -19.99
CA THR A 42 -1.16 17.24 -20.45
C THR A 42 -0.72 16.87 -21.86
N MET A 43 -0.33 17.88 -22.63
CA MET A 43 0.22 17.70 -23.97
C MET A 43 1.67 18.16 -23.99
N SER A 44 2.55 17.36 -24.60
CA SER A 44 3.97 17.69 -24.64
C SER A 44 4.30 18.69 -25.74
N SER A 45 5.34 19.50 -25.54
CA SER A 45 5.87 20.40 -26.59
C SER A 45 6.32 19.67 -27.85
N LEU A 46 6.67 18.38 -27.74
CA LEU A 46 7.01 17.53 -28.89
C LEU A 46 5.77 17.16 -29.68
N GLU A 47 4.73 16.72 -28.99
CA GLU A 47 3.44 16.40 -29.58
C GLU A 47 2.86 17.65 -30.28
N ILE A 48 2.94 18.82 -29.65
CA ILE A 48 2.55 20.10 -30.28
C ILE A 48 3.39 20.37 -31.53
N ALA A 49 4.71 20.12 -31.50
CA ALA A 49 5.59 20.32 -32.65
C ALA A 49 5.23 19.38 -33.82
N GLU A 50 4.94 18.11 -33.52
CA GLU A 50 4.53 17.11 -34.49
C GLU A 50 3.18 17.46 -35.14
N LEU A 51 2.18 17.82 -34.32
CA LEU A 51 0.83 18.18 -34.79
C LEU A 51 0.83 19.47 -35.63
N THR A 52 1.67 20.44 -35.27
CA THR A 52 1.70 21.75 -35.94
C THR A 52 2.70 21.81 -37.09
N GLY A 53 3.59 20.82 -37.23
CA GLY A 53 4.69 20.82 -38.20
C GLY A 53 5.77 21.88 -37.92
N LYS A 54 5.80 22.46 -36.72
CA LYS A 54 6.82 23.43 -36.30
C LYS A 54 8.05 22.72 -35.74
N ASN A 55 9.23 23.34 -35.86
CA ASN A 55 10.41 22.84 -35.18
C ASN A 55 10.20 22.87 -33.65
N HIS A 56 10.58 21.80 -32.96
CA HIS A 56 10.47 21.71 -31.49
C HIS A 56 11.15 22.88 -30.77
N ALA A 57 12.30 23.35 -31.28
CA ALA A 57 13.01 24.51 -30.73
C ALA A 57 12.19 25.82 -30.79
N ASP A 58 11.42 26.03 -31.86
CA ASP A 58 10.54 27.20 -32.00
C ASP A 58 9.36 27.10 -31.03
N VAL A 59 8.76 25.91 -30.90
CA VAL A 59 7.70 25.66 -29.92
C VAL A 59 8.19 25.92 -28.49
N MET A 60 9.39 25.42 -28.14
CA MET A 60 10.00 25.68 -26.83
C MET A 60 10.31 27.17 -26.58
N ARG A 61 10.66 27.93 -27.63
CA ARG A 61 10.85 29.38 -27.51
C ARG A 61 9.51 30.07 -27.25
N ASP A 62 8.48 29.72 -28.00
CA ASP A 62 7.16 30.34 -27.90
C ASP A 62 6.52 30.04 -26.52
N ILE A 63 6.72 28.81 -26.00
CA ILE A 63 6.32 28.45 -24.63
C ILE A 63 7.04 29.31 -23.59
N ARG A 64 8.37 29.45 -23.68
CA ARG A 64 9.15 30.27 -22.74
C ARG A 64 8.73 31.74 -22.77
N LYS A 65 8.44 32.27 -23.96
CA LYS A 65 7.93 33.64 -24.13
C LYS A 65 6.56 33.79 -23.48
N MET A 66 5.63 32.89 -23.81
CA MET A 66 4.26 32.89 -23.27
C MET A 66 4.25 32.77 -21.74
N LEU A 67 5.05 31.87 -21.16
CA LEU A 67 5.16 31.71 -19.70
C LEU A 67 5.82 32.93 -19.04
N GLY A 68 6.78 33.57 -19.70
CA GLY A 68 7.40 34.80 -19.23
C GLY A 68 6.41 35.98 -19.18
N GLU A 69 5.57 36.12 -20.21
CA GLU A 69 4.54 37.17 -20.28
C GLU A 69 3.38 36.95 -19.29
N LEU A 70 3.13 35.70 -18.88
CA LEU A 70 2.07 35.37 -17.93
C LEU A 70 2.38 35.75 -16.48
N GLU A 71 3.64 36.10 -16.14
CA GLU A 71 4.20 36.54 -14.83
C GLU A 71 3.82 35.73 -13.56
N ALA A 72 2.89 34.78 -13.66
CA ALA A 72 2.21 34.12 -12.55
C ALA A 72 2.50 32.61 -12.47
N VAL A 73 3.31 32.06 -13.39
CA VAL A 73 3.61 30.63 -13.42
C VAL A 73 5.11 30.37 -13.58
N ASP A 74 5.68 29.69 -12.58
CA ASP A 74 7.06 29.21 -12.64
C ASP A 74 7.21 28.18 -13.77
N GLN A 75 8.12 28.45 -14.71
CA GLN A 75 8.40 27.60 -15.87
C GLN A 75 8.79 26.18 -15.46
N SER A 76 9.37 26.03 -14.27
CA SER A 76 9.81 24.75 -13.70
C SER A 76 8.63 23.78 -13.48
N LYS A 77 7.41 24.30 -13.31
CA LYS A 77 6.20 23.47 -13.11
C LYS A 77 5.81 22.64 -14.33
N PHE A 78 6.21 23.09 -15.52
CA PHE A 78 5.87 22.45 -16.79
C PHE A 78 7.08 21.77 -17.43
N ALA A 79 8.26 21.93 -16.86
CA ALA A 79 9.48 21.35 -17.40
C ALA A 79 9.46 19.82 -17.24
N ASP A 80 9.81 19.12 -18.31
CA ASP A 80 9.97 17.67 -18.33
C ASP A 80 11.15 17.31 -19.26
N THR A 81 11.46 16.03 -19.36
CA THR A 81 12.51 15.53 -20.23
C THR A 81 12.02 14.37 -21.09
N TYR A 82 12.62 14.20 -22.25
CA TYR A 82 12.38 13.07 -23.14
C TYR A 82 13.69 12.47 -23.61
N THR A 83 13.65 11.21 -24.04
CA THR A 83 14.80 10.53 -24.64
C THR A 83 14.67 10.57 -26.16
N ASP A 84 15.66 11.18 -26.82
CA ASP A 84 15.75 11.24 -28.28
C ASP A 84 16.17 9.87 -28.87
N SER A 85 15.97 9.70 -30.18
CA SER A 85 16.44 8.58 -31.02
C SER A 85 17.92 8.20 -30.80
N LEU A 86 18.73 9.18 -30.42
CA LEU A 86 20.16 9.03 -30.11
C LEU A 86 20.45 8.68 -28.63
N GLN A 87 19.43 8.26 -27.87
CA GLN A 87 19.51 7.96 -26.43
C GLN A 87 20.03 9.11 -25.56
N ARG A 88 19.75 10.35 -25.97
CA ARG A 88 20.11 11.55 -25.20
C ARG A 88 18.87 12.11 -24.51
N VAL A 89 19.04 12.51 -23.25
CA VAL A 89 17.99 13.21 -22.49
C VAL A 89 17.93 14.67 -22.95
N GLN A 90 16.77 15.11 -23.39
CA GLN A 90 16.51 16.46 -23.87
C GLN A 90 15.34 17.08 -23.11
N PRO A 91 15.34 18.41 -22.89
CA PRO A 91 14.26 19.09 -22.20
C PRO A 91 13.02 19.18 -23.11
N CYS A 92 11.85 19.09 -22.51
CA CYS A 92 10.57 19.41 -23.12
C CYS A 92 9.65 20.07 -22.09
N TYR A 93 8.50 20.58 -22.54
CA TYR A 93 7.45 21.04 -21.66
C TYR A 93 6.23 20.13 -21.74
N LYS A 94 5.53 19.93 -20.63
CA LYS A 94 4.18 19.36 -20.56
C LYS A 94 3.20 20.42 -20.12
N LEU A 95 2.31 20.82 -21.02
CA LEU A 95 1.35 21.89 -20.79
C LEU A 95 -0.04 21.33 -20.46
N PRO A 96 -0.74 21.90 -19.47
CA PRO A 96 -2.16 21.65 -19.27
C PRO A 96 -2.99 22.27 -20.40
N ARG A 97 -4.30 21.98 -20.39
CA ARG A 97 -5.25 22.46 -21.40
C ARG A 97 -5.20 23.98 -21.57
N ARG A 98 -5.29 24.72 -20.46
CA ARG A 98 -5.33 26.19 -20.46
C ARG A 98 -4.09 26.81 -21.11
N GLU A 99 -2.91 26.36 -20.72
CA GLU A 99 -1.64 26.89 -21.22
C GLU A 99 -1.43 26.54 -22.70
N THR A 100 -1.93 25.38 -23.13
CA THR A 100 -1.94 25.03 -24.56
C THR A 100 -2.87 25.93 -25.35
N ASP A 101 -4.08 26.21 -24.86
CA ASP A 101 -5.01 27.12 -25.52
C ASP A 101 -4.43 28.55 -25.64
N ILE A 102 -3.73 29.04 -24.61
CA ILE A 102 -3.04 30.33 -24.64
C ILE A 102 -1.93 30.33 -25.70
N LEU A 103 -1.08 29.30 -25.74
CA LEU A 103 -0.03 29.16 -26.77
C LEU A 103 -0.63 29.20 -28.18
N LEU A 104 -1.74 28.50 -28.37
CA LEU A 104 -2.43 28.40 -29.64
C LEU A 104 -2.99 29.73 -30.14
N THR A 105 -3.31 30.69 -29.26
CA THR A 105 -3.81 32.01 -29.70
C THR A 105 -2.85 32.75 -30.66
N GLY A 106 -1.54 32.47 -30.57
CA GLY A 106 -0.53 33.00 -31.48
C GLY A 106 -0.30 32.18 -32.75
N TYR A 107 -0.97 31.04 -32.93
CA TYR A 107 -0.76 30.10 -34.04
C TYR A 107 -1.82 30.25 -35.14
N SER A 108 -1.50 29.77 -36.34
CA SER A 108 -2.41 29.80 -37.48
C SER A 108 -3.67 28.96 -37.21
N ILE A 109 -4.78 29.32 -37.85
CA ILE A 109 -6.07 28.59 -37.75
C ILE A 109 -5.91 27.06 -37.97
N PRO A 110 -5.21 26.58 -39.02
CA PRO A 110 -5.07 25.13 -39.23
C PRO A 110 -4.28 24.44 -38.11
N MET A 111 -3.22 25.06 -37.60
CA MET A 111 -2.44 24.52 -36.48
C MET A 111 -3.28 24.42 -35.20
N ARG A 112 -4.13 25.42 -34.95
CA ARG A 112 -5.05 25.41 -33.80
C ARG A 112 -6.06 24.27 -33.89
N ALA A 113 -6.65 24.03 -35.06
CA ALA A 113 -7.65 22.98 -35.24
C ALA A 113 -7.08 21.61 -34.88
N VAL A 114 -5.92 21.24 -35.44
CA VAL A 114 -5.29 19.92 -35.19
C VAL A 114 -4.98 19.70 -33.71
N VAL A 115 -4.46 20.72 -33.02
CA VAL A 115 -4.13 20.60 -31.59
C VAL A 115 -5.40 20.54 -30.72
N ILE A 116 -6.45 21.28 -31.08
CA ILE A 116 -7.76 21.23 -30.38
C ILE A 116 -8.40 19.85 -30.54
N ASP A 117 -8.38 19.27 -31.74
CA ASP A 117 -8.92 17.94 -32.00
C ASP A 117 -8.19 16.88 -31.17
N ARG A 118 -6.85 16.93 -31.13
CA ARG A 118 -6.05 16.05 -30.28
C ARG A 118 -6.39 16.19 -28.80
N TRP A 119 -6.63 17.40 -28.31
CA TRP A 119 -7.06 17.58 -26.92
C TRP A 119 -8.44 16.98 -26.64
N HIS A 120 -9.38 17.05 -27.58
CA HIS A 120 -10.67 16.39 -27.43
C HIS A 120 -10.53 14.87 -27.31
N GLU A 121 -9.61 14.26 -28.05
CA GLU A 121 -9.26 12.84 -27.91
C GLU A 121 -8.67 12.54 -26.52
N LEU A 122 -7.68 13.31 -26.07
CA LEU A 122 -7.06 13.14 -24.75
C LEU A 122 -8.09 13.28 -23.61
N GLU A 123 -9.03 14.23 -23.73
CA GLU A 123 -10.12 14.39 -22.76
C GLU A 123 -11.10 13.21 -22.79
N ALA A 124 -11.37 12.62 -23.96
CA ALA A 124 -12.21 11.44 -24.08
C ALA A 124 -11.54 10.19 -23.48
N GLU A 125 -10.25 9.97 -23.78
CA GLU A 125 -9.44 8.89 -23.19
C GLU A 125 -9.39 9.04 -21.67
N TYR A 126 -9.13 10.25 -21.17
CA TYR A 126 -9.08 10.53 -19.75
C TYR A 126 -10.42 10.33 -19.04
N LYS A 127 -11.55 10.67 -19.69
CA LYS A 127 -12.90 10.41 -19.15
C LYS A 127 -13.23 8.92 -19.05
N VAL A 128 -12.71 8.09 -19.95
CA VAL A 128 -12.88 6.63 -19.89
C VAL A 128 -11.98 6.02 -18.80
N GLY A 129 -10.80 6.61 -18.55
CA GLY A 129 -9.86 6.18 -17.50
C GLY A 129 -10.19 6.70 -16.09
N SER A 130 -10.77 7.89 -15.97
CA SER A 130 -11.29 8.40 -14.69
C SER A 130 -12.56 7.63 -14.36
N LEU A 131 -12.66 7.06 -13.15
CA LEU A 131 -13.84 6.35 -12.63
C LEU A 131 -15.11 6.84 -13.31
N ALA A 132 -15.80 5.94 -14.02
CA ALA A 132 -17.11 6.20 -14.61
C ALA A 132 -18.09 6.54 -13.48
N LEU A 133 -18.04 7.79 -13.03
CA LEU A 133 -18.93 8.29 -12.01
C LEU A 133 -20.30 8.27 -12.67
N PRO A 134 -21.26 7.56 -12.07
CA PRO A 134 -22.60 7.47 -12.63
C PRO A 134 -23.17 8.89 -12.74
N ASN A 135 -23.48 9.30 -13.97
CA ASN A 135 -24.10 10.60 -14.26
C ASN A 135 -25.59 10.67 -13.84
N SER A 136 -26.07 9.65 -13.12
CA SER A 136 -27.44 9.55 -12.62
C SER A 136 -27.44 9.24 -11.12
N LEU A 137 -28.40 9.82 -10.40
CA LEU A 137 -28.59 9.59 -8.97
C LEU A 137 -28.75 8.09 -8.65
N SER A 138 -29.51 7.37 -9.47
CA SER A 138 -29.71 5.92 -9.32
C SER A 138 -28.42 5.13 -9.48
N GLY A 139 -27.56 5.49 -10.44
CA GLY A 139 -26.26 4.85 -10.59
C GLY A 139 -25.33 5.12 -9.41
N ALA A 140 -25.33 6.36 -8.90
CA ALA A 140 -24.53 6.75 -7.73
C ALA A 140 -24.94 5.97 -6.48
N LEU A 141 -26.24 5.82 -6.25
CA LEU A 141 -26.76 5.09 -5.11
C LEU A 141 -26.42 3.59 -5.16
N ASN A 142 -26.52 2.97 -6.35
CA ASN A 142 -26.12 1.57 -6.53
C ASN A 142 -24.62 1.35 -6.28
N LEU A 143 -23.78 2.24 -6.80
CA LEU A 143 -22.34 2.19 -6.59
C LEU A 143 -22.01 2.35 -5.10
N ALA A 144 -22.63 3.32 -4.42
CA ALA A 144 -22.44 3.55 -2.99
C ALA A 144 -22.81 2.30 -2.16
N CYS A 145 -23.92 1.63 -2.50
CA CYS A 145 -24.33 0.39 -1.86
C CYS A 145 -23.27 -0.73 -2.03
N VAL A 146 -22.79 -0.93 -3.25
CA VAL A 146 -21.74 -1.94 -3.54
C VAL A 146 -20.45 -1.63 -2.79
N LEU A 147 -20.05 -0.36 -2.73
CA LEU A 147 -18.85 0.05 -2.00
C LEU A 147 -19.02 -0.12 -0.50
N ALA A 148 -20.16 0.27 0.07
CA ALA A 148 -20.44 0.09 1.49
C ALA A 148 -20.35 -1.39 1.90
N TYR A 149 -20.98 -2.28 1.12
CA TYR A 149 -20.90 -3.73 1.34
C TYR A 149 -19.45 -4.23 1.30
N LYS A 150 -18.65 -3.77 0.33
CA LYS A 150 -17.23 -4.15 0.24
C LYS A 150 -16.44 -3.69 1.47
N VAL A 151 -16.64 -2.45 1.90
CA VAL A 151 -15.97 -1.91 3.10
C VAL A 151 -16.32 -2.77 4.31
N GLU A 152 -17.60 -3.05 4.54
CA GLU A 152 -18.04 -3.90 5.66
C GLU A 152 -17.42 -5.30 5.60
N THR A 153 -17.39 -5.94 4.43
CA THR A 153 -16.80 -7.27 4.28
C THR A 153 -15.30 -7.29 4.54
N LEU A 154 -14.58 -6.24 4.12
CA LEU A 154 -13.15 -6.12 4.35
C LEU A 154 -12.85 -5.82 5.83
N GLU A 155 -13.67 -5.00 6.48
CA GLU A 155 -13.56 -4.74 7.91
C GLU A 155 -13.75 -6.03 8.73
N GLN A 156 -14.73 -6.86 8.37
CA GLN A 156 -14.93 -8.17 8.98
C GLN A 156 -13.69 -9.07 8.83
N GLN A 157 -13.14 -9.16 7.61
CA GLN A 157 -11.92 -9.94 7.36
C GLN A 157 -10.73 -9.42 8.19
N LEU A 158 -10.58 -8.10 8.31
CA LEU A 158 -9.54 -7.51 9.15
C LEU A 158 -9.71 -7.85 10.62
N THR A 159 -10.95 -7.90 11.15
CA THR A 159 -11.18 -8.31 12.54
C THR A 159 -10.83 -9.78 12.77
N GLU A 160 -11.23 -10.68 11.87
CA GLU A 160 -10.87 -12.10 11.96
C GLU A 160 -9.36 -12.30 11.89
N ASP A 161 -8.68 -11.59 10.99
CA ASP A 161 -7.24 -11.69 10.83
C ASP A 161 -6.49 -11.01 11.97
N ALA A 162 -7.04 -9.94 12.57
CA ALA A 162 -6.50 -9.33 13.78
C ALA A 162 -6.53 -10.31 14.97
N GLU A 163 -7.62 -11.05 15.17
CA GLU A 163 -7.70 -12.07 16.22
C GLU A 163 -6.71 -13.22 15.99
N LYS A 164 -6.55 -13.67 14.73
CA LYS A 164 -5.53 -14.67 14.36
C LYS A 164 -4.12 -14.14 14.66
N VAL A 165 -3.82 -12.90 14.25
CA VAL A 165 -2.51 -12.27 14.46
C VAL A 165 -2.24 -12.03 15.94
N ASP A 166 -3.22 -11.60 16.73
CA ASP A 166 -3.10 -11.43 18.18
C ASP A 166 -2.87 -12.77 18.89
N PHE A 167 -3.54 -13.85 18.45
CA PHE A 167 -3.23 -15.20 18.92
C PHE A 167 -1.79 -15.62 18.59
N TYR A 168 -1.33 -15.41 17.35
CA TYR A 168 0.06 -15.68 16.98
C TYR A 168 1.06 -14.84 17.78
N ASN A 169 0.75 -13.57 18.06
CA ASN A 169 1.58 -12.66 18.85
C ASN A 169 1.60 -13.05 20.33
N LYS A 170 0.47 -13.49 20.91
CA LYS A 170 0.43 -14.04 22.28
C LYS A 170 1.23 -15.34 22.40
N VAL A 171 1.17 -16.21 21.39
CA VAL A 171 2.03 -17.41 21.30
C VAL A 171 3.50 -17.01 21.12
N TYR A 172 3.77 -15.93 20.40
CA TYR A 172 5.11 -15.36 20.22
C TYR A 172 5.69 -14.81 21.54
N GLU A 173 4.88 -14.14 22.35
CA GLU A 173 5.25 -13.54 23.64
C GLU A 173 5.38 -14.55 24.79
N CYS A 174 4.87 -15.77 24.63
CA CYS A 174 5.14 -16.82 25.60
C CYS A 174 6.63 -17.19 25.54
N ASP A 175 7.42 -16.75 26.52
CA ASP A 175 8.84 -17.06 26.77
C ASP A 175 9.17 -18.57 26.92
N ASN A 176 8.22 -19.46 26.59
CA ASN A 176 8.39 -20.89 26.66
C ASN A 176 9.17 -21.41 25.45
N LEU A 177 10.48 -21.50 25.64
CA LEU A 177 11.39 -22.31 24.82
C LEU A 177 10.84 -23.73 24.62
N LEU A 178 10.49 -24.06 23.38
CA LEU A 178 9.91 -25.35 23.03
C LEU A 178 11.02 -26.36 22.75
N ASN A 179 11.04 -27.45 23.53
CA ASN A 179 11.86 -28.62 23.22
C ASN A 179 11.37 -29.26 21.90
N PRO A 180 12.26 -29.80 21.05
CA PRO A 180 11.90 -30.52 19.82
C PRO A 180 10.79 -31.57 20.01
N THR A 181 10.73 -32.22 21.17
CA THR A 181 9.65 -33.18 21.51
C THR A 181 8.28 -32.51 21.67
N LYS A 182 8.23 -31.31 22.24
CA LYS A 182 6.99 -30.54 22.39
C LYS A 182 6.59 -29.91 21.05
N ALA A 183 7.57 -29.37 20.32
CA ALA A 183 7.37 -28.77 19.00
C ALA A 183 6.79 -29.78 17.99
N SER A 184 7.32 -31.02 17.97
CA SER A 184 6.81 -32.04 17.04
C SER A 184 5.35 -32.41 17.32
N LYS A 185 4.95 -32.49 18.59
CA LYS A 185 3.55 -32.76 19.00
C LYS A 185 2.60 -31.64 18.58
N LEU A 186 3.02 -30.38 18.66
CA LEU A 186 2.20 -29.24 18.23
C LEU A 186 2.01 -29.18 16.70
N LEU A 187 2.87 -29.85 15.94
CA LEU A 187 2.78 -29.95 14.48
C LEU A 187 2.11 -31.25 14.03
N ASP A 188 1.62 -32.07 14.97
CA ASP A 188 1.06 -33.41 14.74
C ASP A 188 2.05 -34.40 14.08
N THR A 189 3.33 -34.34 14.47
CA THR A 189 4.41 -35.16 13.91
C THR A 189 5.25 -35.92 14.95
N GLY A 190 5.95 -36.96 14.50
CA GLY A 190 6.89 -37.70 15.33
C GLY A 190 8.21 -36.94 15.54
N ARG A 191 8.77 -36.98 16.76
CA ARG A 191 10.04 -36.29 17.10
C ARG A 191 11.19 -36.65 16.14
N THR A 192 11.27 -37.90 15.72
CA THR A 192 12.35 -38.39 14.83
C THR A 192 12.20 -37.78 13.44
N HIS A 193 11.03 -37.91 12.81
CA HIS A 193 10.72 -37.31 11.50
C HIS A 193 10.87 -35.80 11.51
N PHE A 194 10.40 -35.12 12.57
CA PHE A 194 10.59 -33.69 12.74
C PHE A 194 12.08 -33.28 12.71
N LEU A 195 12.93 -33.98 13.45
CA LEU A 195 14.37 -33.68 13.46
C LEU A 195 15.06 -34.08 12.15
N GLU A 196 14.58 -35.11 11.45
CA GLU A 196 15.04 -35.49 10.10
C GLU A 196 14.72 -34.38 9.10
N TYR A 197 13.46 -33.96 9.03
CA TYR A 197 13.00 -32.88 8.18
C TYR A 197 13.83 -31.60 8.36
N LEU A 198 14.08 -31.19 9.61
CA LEU A 198 14.91 -30.01 9.88
C LEU A 198 16.37 -30.18 9.42
N ARG A 199 16.91 -31.39 9.44
CA ARG A 199 18.28 -31.67 8.95
C ARG A 199 18.34 -31.70 7.42
N ASP A 200 17.32 -32.25 6.78
CA ASP A 200 17.24 -32.34 5.32
C ASP A 200 17.12 -30.95 4.69
N HIS A 201 16.31 -30.09 5.30
CA HIS A 201 16.14 -28.67 4.92
C HIS A 201 17.31 -27.77 5.36
N LYS A 202 18.40 -28.34 5.90
CA LYS A 202 19.59 -27.60 6.37
C LYS A 202 19.23 -26.51 7.40
N ILE A 203 18.26 -26.78 8.26
CA ILE A 203 17.90 -25.96 9.43
C ILE A 203 18.73 -26.39 10.64
N LEU A 204 18.86 -27.70 10.83
CA LEU A 204 19.75 -28.34 11.79
C LEU A 204 20.92 -29.03 11.08
N MET A 205 22.05 -29.14 11.78
CA MET A 205 23.24 -29.84 11.29
C MET A 205 23.12 -31.36 11.46
N SER A 206 23.67 -32.11 10.50
CA SER A 206 23.64 -33.58 10.47
C SER A 206 24.96 -34.25 10.90
N ARG A 207 26.00 -33.46 11.19
CA ARG A 207 27.33 -34.00 11.54
C ARG A 207 27.29 -34.63 12.94
N PRO A 208 27.93 -35.80 13.18
CA PRO A 208 27.86 -36.49 14.48
C PRO A 208 28.24 -35.67 15.71
N HIS A 209 29.24 -34.79 15.59
CA HIS A 209 29.76 -33.94 16.67
C HIS A 209 28.96 -32.64 16.87
N GLN A 210 28.11 -32.27 15.92
CA GLN A 210 27.26 -31.07 15.93
C GLN A 210 25.80 -31.43 15.64
N GLN A 211 25.42 -32.68 15.92
CA GLN A 211 24.15 -33.20 15.46
C GLN A 211 23.01 -32.44 16.14
N ASN A 212 22.04 -32.00 15.34
CA ASN A 212 20.90 -31.19 15.79
C ASN A 212 21.30 -29.79 16.28
N MET A 213 22.50 -29.30 15.99
CA MET A 213 22.83 -27.90 16.22
C MET A 213 22.19 -27.04 15.11
N PRO A 214 21.49 -25.94 15.42
CA PRO A 214 20.96 -25.04 14.39
C PRO A 214 22.09 -24.34 13.64
N TYR A 215 21.92 -24.09 12.35
CA TYR A 215 22.85 -23.24 11.61
C TYR A 215 22.82 -21.81 12.14
N GLN A 216 23.96 -21.13 12.10
CA GLN A 216 24.14 -19.77 12.64
C GLN A 216 23.06 -18.79 12.16
N ARG A 217 22.68 -18.83 10.87
CA ARG A 217 21.61 -17.99 10.29
C ARG A 217 20.27 -18.07 11.03
N TYR A 218 19.92 -19.22 11.62
CA TYR A 218 18.66 -19.39 12.36
C TYR A 218 18.80 -19.01 13.84
N LEU A 219 20.02 -18.98 14.37
CA LEU A 219 20.33 -18.40 15.69
C LEU A 219 20.30 -16.87 15.61
N ASP A 220 20.95 -16.29 14.60
CA ASP A 220 20.99 -14.84 14.38
C ASP A 220 19.59 -14.26 14.11
N ALA A 221 18.73 -15.03 13.42
CA ALA A 221 17.33 -14.67 13.19
C ALA A 221 16.44 -14.79 14.45
N GLY A 222 16.96 -15.39 15.54
CA GLY A 222 16.25 -15.57 16.81
C GLY A 222 15.20 -16.69 16.79
N TYR A 223 15.31 -17.66 15.88
CA TYR A 223 14.36 -18.77 15.80
C TYR A 223 14.67 -19.90 16.79
N PHE A 224 15.95 -20.09 17.12
CA PHE A 224 16.40 -21.09 18.06
C PHE A 224 17.28 -20.47 19.14
N GLU A 225 17.22 -21.04 20.35
CA GLU A 225 18.16 -20.80 21.43
C GLU A 225 18.80 -22.13 21.83
N VAL A 226 20.11 -22.15 22.02
CA VAL A 226 20.85 -23.37 22.39
C VAL A 226 21.14 -23.36 23.88
N LYS A 227 20.53 -24.30 24.62
CA LYS A 227 20.83 -24.51 26.05
C LYS A 227 21.54 -25.83 26.27
N LEU A 228 22.35 -25.90 27.33
CA LEU A 228 23.02 -27.13 27.71
C LEU A 228 22.07 -27.98 28.57
N GLY A 229 21.90 -29.24 28.18
CA GLY A 229 21.11 -30.21 28.93
C GLY A 229 21.94 -31.42 29.33
N MET A 230 21.66 -31.96 30.50
CA MET A 230 22.22 -33.24 30.92
C MET A 230 21.45 -34.39 30.28
N TYR A 231 22.19 -35.29 29.64
CA TYR A 231 21.65 -36.48 29.02
C TYR A 231 22.34 -37.71 29.61
N LYS A 232 21.56 -38.60 30.22
CA LYS A 232 22.06 -39.89 30.68
C LYS A 232 22.00 -40.88 29.51
N ASN A 233 23.16 -41.36 29.08
CA ASN A 233 23.22 -42.37 28.03
C ASN A 233 22.72 -43.71 28.59
N ALA A 234 21.63 -44.23 28.02
CA ALA A 234 20.97 -45.44 28.50
C ALA A 234 21.87 -46.69 28.44
N LYS A 235 22.89 -46.71 27.57
CA LYS A 235 23.79 -47.85 27.36
C LYS A 235 25.02 -47.82 28.26
N THR A 236 25.55 -46.63 28.56
CA THR A 236 26.80 -46.47 29.32
C THR A 236 26.57 -45.93 30.74
N GLY A 237 25.36 -45.44 31.05
CA GLY A 237 25.02 -44.86 32.35
C GLY A 237 25.63 -43.48 32.62
N VAL A 238 26.54 -43.01 31.76
CA VAL A 238 27.27 -41.75 31.88
C VAL A 238 26.32 -40.58 31.59
N VAL A 239 26.42 -39.54 32.42
CA VAL A 239 25.74 -38.26 32.22
C VAL A 239 26.64 -37.38 31.36
N GLU A 240 26.21 -37.12 30.14
CA GLU A 240 26.88 -36.23 29.21
C GLU A 240 26.12 -34.91 29.13
N LEU A 241 26.86 -33.81 28.96
CA LEU A 241 26.28 -32.51 28.71
C LEU A 241 26.18 -32.28 27.20
N LYS A 242 24.97 -32.06 26.69
CA LYS A 242 24.69 -31.88 25.26
C LYS A 242 23.98 -30.56 25.00
N ALA A 243 24.34 -29.93 23.89
CA ALA A 243 23.61 -28.78 23.36
C ALA A 243 22.22 -29.23 22.90
N LEU A 244 21.20 -28.54 23.39
CA LEU A 244 19.79 -28.75 23.04
C LEU A 244 19.29 -27.53 22.26
N PRO A 245 18.88 -27.68 20.99
CA PRO A 245 18.18 -26.62 20.28
C PRO A 245 16.78 -26.50 20.87
N LEU A 246 16.45 -25.32 21.38
CA LEU A 246 15.10 -24.97 21.81
C LEU A 246 14.53 -23.96 20.81
N LEU A 247 13.27 -24.14 20.45
CA LEU A 247 12.59 -23.30 19.48
C LEU A 247 11.88 -22.16 20.20
N THR A 248 12.04 -20.92 19.72
CA THR A 248 11.34 -19.74 20.26
C THR A 248 9.93 -19.66 19.69
N GLY A 249 9.05 -18.84 20.28
CA GLY A 249 7.72 -18.56 19.71
C GLY A 249 7.83 -18.05 18.26
N LYS A 250 8.76 -17.12 18.02
CA LYS A 250 9.15 -16.65 16.67
C LYS A 250 9.56 -17.79 15.74
N GLY A 251 10.43 -18.68 16.23
CA GLY A 251 10.92 -19.82 15.48
C GLY A 251 9.81 -20.80 15.10
N PHE A 252 8.84 -21.01 15.99
CA PHE A 252 7.71 -21.90 15.74
C PHE A 252 6.77 -21.35 14.66
N THR A 253 6.38 -20.08 14.75
CA THR A 253 5.55 -19.44 13.71
C THR A 253 6.25 -19.40 12.36
N TRP A 254 7.56 -19.09 12.35
CA TRP A 254 8.36 -19.15 11.14
C TRP A 254 8.39 -20.57 10.55
N LEU A 255 8.57 -21.58 11.39
CA LEU A 255 8.63 -22.97 10.95
C LEU A 255 7.30 -23.47 10.37
N GLN A 256 6.16 -23.06 10.95
CA GLN A 256 4.84 -23.35 10.37
C GLN A 256 4.68 -22.78 8.96
N LYS A 257 5.08 -21.51 8.76
CA LYS A 257 5.07 -20.87 7.43
C LYS A 257 6.03 -21.57 6.47
N TYR A 258 7.21 -21.93 6.95
CA TYR A 258 8.21 -22.65 6.16
C TYR A 258 7.68 -24.01 5.67
N ILE A 259 7.01 -24.77 6.53
CA ILE A 259 6.39 -26.05 6.17
C ILE A 259 5.23 -25.87 5.19
N ALA A 260 4.40 -24.82 5.37
CA ALA A 260 3.31 -24.52 4.44
C ALA A 260 3.82 -24.20 3.02
N MET A 261 5.00 -23.57 2.89
CA MET A 261 5.62 -23.22 1.61
C MET A 261 6.39 -24.36 0.96
N ASN A 262 7.11 -25.18 1.74
CA ASN A 262 7.98 -26.24 1.22
C ASN A 262 7.32 -27.64 1.21
N GLY A 263 6.07 -27.74 1.68
CA GLY A 263 5.36 -29.00 1.80
C GLY A 263 5.72 -29.77 3.07
N ARG A 264 4.87 -30.76 3.40
CA ARG A 264 5.04 -31.67 4.54
C ARG A 264 5.80 -32.95 4.16
N ASP A 265 6.53 -32.95 3.04
CA ASP A 265 7.25 -34.13 2.57
C ASP A 265 8.32 -34.53 3.60
N GLY A 266 8.09 -35.66 4.31
CA GLY A 266 8.98 -36.19 5.35
C GLY A 266 8.64 -35.85 6.81
N LEU A 267 7.48 -35.22 7.08
CA LEU A 267 6.98 -34.88 8.44
C LEU A 267 5.90 -35.85 8.96
#